data_AF-A0A3C0YN61-F1
#
_entry.id   AF-A0A3C0YN61-F1
#
_cell.length_a   1.000
_cell.length_b   1.000
_cell.length_c   1.000
_cell.angle_alpha   90.00
_cell.angle_beta   90.00
_cell.angle_gamma   90.00
#
_symmetry.space_group_name_H-M   'P 1'
#
loop_
_entity.id
_entity.type
_entity.pdbx_description
1 polymer ?
#
loop_
_entity_poly.entity_id
_entity_poly.type
_entity_poly.pdbx_seq_one_letter_code
_entity_poly.pdbx_strand_id
1 'polypeptide(L)'
;IIDEAQNLTPKQMKTLITRAGPGTKVVCLGNIAQIDTPYLTEGSSGLTYVVDRFKGWDHNGHITLVRGERSRLADYAAETL
;
A
#
# COMPACT_ATOMS: atom_id res chain seq x y z
N ILE A 1 -10.14 -0.40 4.33
CA ILE A 1 -8.67 -0.36 4.54
C ILE A 1 -8.10 -1.54 3.78
N ILE A 2 -7.01 -1.33 3.05
CA ILE A 2 -6.29 -2.37 2.32
C ILE A 2 -4.88 -2.35 2.89
N ASP A 3 -4.54 -3.39 3.65
CA ASP A 3 -3.21 -3.57 4.21
C ASP A 3 -2.35 -4.41 3.26
N GLU A 4 -1.02 -4.26 3.38
CA GLU A 4 -0.05 -4.89 2.47
C GLU A 4 -0.37 -4.64 0.99
N ALA A 5 -0.86 -3.43 0.67
CA ALA A 5 -1.34 -3.05 -0.65
C ALA A 5 -0.25 -3.15 -1.73
N GLN A 6 1.03 -3.17 -1.34
CA GLN A 6 2.13 -3.37 -2.26
C GLN A 6 2.06 -4.74 -2.96
N ASN A 7 1.44 -5.73 -2.31
CA ASN A 7 1.29 -7.11 -2.78
C ASN A 7 0.11 -7.31 -3.74
N LEU A 8 -0.66 -6.26 -4.04
CA LEU A 8 -1.75 -6.33 -5.03
C LEU A 8 -1.25 -5.96 -6.42
N THR A 9 -1.82 -6.57 -7.45
CA THR A 9 -1.68 -6.08 -8.84
C THR A 9 -2.52 -4.81 -9.07
N PRO A 10 -2.20 -3.99 -10.11
CA PRO A 10 -3.02 -2.86 -10.51
C PRO A 10 -4.47 -3.24 -10.82
N LYS A 11 -4.67 -4.44 -11.41
CA LYS A 11 -5.99 -4.98 -11.71
C LYS A 11 -6.79 -5.25 -10.44
N GLN A 12 -6.21 -5.94 -9.47
CA GLN A 12 -6.86 -6.22 -8.18
C GLN A 12 -7.20 -4.92 -7.44
N MET A 13 -6.25 -3.99 -7.39
CA MET A 13 -6.44 -2.70 -6.75
C MET A 13 -7.59 -1.90 -7.39
N LYS A 14 -7.64 -1.82 -8.73
CA LYS A 14 -8.76 -1.22 -9.46
C LYS A 14 -10.08 -1.90 -9.13
N THR A 15 -10.13 -3.23 -9.10
CA THR A 15 -11.34 -3.98 -8.75
C THR A 15 -11.84 -3.66 -7.35
N LEU A 16 -10.96 -3.52 -6.36
CA LEU A 16 -11.34 -3.17 -5.00
C LEU A 16 -11.90 -1.74 -4.93
N ILE A 17 -11.17 -0.76 -5.47
CA ILE A 17 -11.56 0.66 -5.38
C ILE A 17 -12.89 0.91 -6.11
N THR A 18 -13.08 0.33 -7.30
CA THR A 18 -14.32 0.54 -8.10
C THR A 18 -15.59 -0.07 -7.49
N ARG A 19 -15.46 -0.89 -6.44
CA ARG A 19 -16.60 -1.44 -5.68
C ARG A 19 -17.00 -0.55 -4.49
N ALA A 20 -16.24 0.48 -4.17
CA ALA A 20 -16.53 1.38 -3.07
C ALA A 20 -17.82 2.18 -3.34
N GLY A 21 -18.78 2.14 -2.41
CA GLY A 21 -20.03 2.88 -2.51
C GLY A 21 -19.88 4.36 -2.13
N PRO A 22 -20.93 5.18 -2.34
CA PRO A 22 -20.94 6.59 -1.96
C PRO A 22 -20.52 6.82 -0.50
N GLY A 23 -19.69 7.83 -0.25
CA GLY A 23 -19.20 8.16 1.09
C GLY A 23 -18.08 7.25 1.63
N THR A 24 -17.64 6.24 0.87
CA THR A 24 -16.55 5.36 1.29
C THR A 24 -15.20 6.06 1.19
N LYS A 25 -14.39 5.93 2.25
CA LYS A 25 -12.96 6.26 2.21
C LYS A 25 -12.15 4.97 2.10
N VAL A 26 -11.33 4.85 1.06
CA VAL A 26 -10.34 3.77 0.92
C VAL A 26 -9.01 4.26 1.47
N VAL A 27 -8.39 3.47 2.34
CA VAL A 27 -7.05 3.73 2.88
C VAL A 27 -6.21 2.52 2.52
N CYS A 28 -5.14 2.75 1.75
CA CYS A 28 -4.16 1.73 1.37
C CYS A 28 -2.91 1.94 2.22
N LEU A 29 -2.44 0.87 2.86
CA LEU A 29 -1.22 0.82 3.65
C LEU A 29 -0.26 -0.17 2.99
N GLY A 30 1.04 0.06 3.11
CA GLY A 30 2.03 -0.86 2.59
C GLY A 30 3.43 -0.29 2.53
N ASN A 31 4.40 -1.17 2.33
CA ASN A 31 5.81 -0.83 2.18
C ASN A 31 6.35 -1.42 0.88
N ILE A 32 6.73 -0.56 -0.06
CA ILE A 32 7.23 -0.97 -1.38
C ILE A 32 8.51 -1.82 -1.28
N ALA A 33 9.32 -1.64 -0.23
CA ALA A 33 10.52 -2.45 -0.01
C ALA A 33 10.20 -3.88 0.48
N GLN A 34 8.95 -4.20 0.80
CA GLN A 34 8.48 -5.50 1.30
C GLN A 34 7.43 -6.10 0.36
N ILE A 35 7.72 -6.13 -0.94
CA ILE A 35 6.89 -6.86 -1.90
C ILE A 35 7.24 -8.34 -1.80
N ASP A 36 6.26 -9.14 -1.39
CA ASP A 36 6.40 -10.58 -1.18
C ASP A 36 5.82 -11.39 -2.35
N THR A 37 4.96 -10.76 -3.16
CA THR A 37 4.27 -11.45 -4.25
C THR A 37 5.20 -11.63 -5.46
N PRO A 38 5.41 -12.87 -5.93
CA PRO A 38 6.21 -13.11 -7.12
C PRO A 38 5.71 -12.30 -8.32
N TYR A 39 6.63 -11.80 -9.14
CA TYR A 39 6.35 -11.02 -10.36
C TYR A 39 5.81 -9.61 -10.15
N LEU A 40 5.58 -9.18 -8.90
CA LEU A 40 5.39 -7.77 -8.60
C LEU A 40 6.73 -7.09 -8.36
N THR A 41 6.81 -5.83 -8.79
CA THR A 41 7.93 -4.93 -8.57
C THR A 41 7.39 -3.60 -8.08
N GLU A 42 8.29 -2.71 -7.65
CA GLU A 42 7.91 -1.36 -7.24
C GLU A 42 7.10 -0.64 -8.33
N GLY A 43 7.45 -0.83 -9.60
CA GLY A 43 6.74 -0.22 -10.74
C GLY A 43 5.46 -0.95 -11.16
N SER A 44 5.27 -2.21 -10.77
CA SER A 44 4.08 -3.01 -11.12
C SER A 44 3.14 -3.28 -9.96
N SER A 45 3.45 -2.77 -8.77
CA SER A 45 2.60 -2.83 -7.57
C SER A 45 1.31 -2.03 -7.72
N GLY A 46 0.23 -2.54 -7.13
CA GLY A 46 -1.06 -1.86 -7.02
C GLY A 46 -1.01 -0.60 -6.16
N LEU A 47 -0.11 -0.56 -5.17
CA LEU A 47 0.07 0.61 -4.31
C LEU A 47 0.69 1.78 -5.09
N THR A 48 1.81 1.56 -5.79
CA THR A 48 2.43 2.59 -6.62
C THR A 48 1.53 3.02 -7.78
N TYR A 49 0.81 2.07 -8.38
CA TYR A 49 -0.18 2.35 -9.41
C TYR A 49 -1.25 3.34 -8.96
N VAL A 50 -1.86 3.15 -7.78
CA VAL A 50 -2.90 4.07 -7.29
C VAL A 50 -2.33 5.43 -6.91
N VAL A 51 -1.19 5.45 -6.21
CA VAL A 51 -0.53 6.69 -5.85
C VAL A 51 -0.26 7.52 -7.12
N ASP A 52 0.29 6.90 -8.17
CA ASP A 52 0.57 7.59 -9.43
C ASP A 52 -0.69 8.11 -10.14
N ARG A 53 -1.71 7.26 -10.28
CA ARG A 53 -2.95 7.64 -10.98
C ARG A 53 -3.79 8.67 -10.26
N PHE A 54 -3.67 8.77 -8.94
CA PHE A 54 -4.48 9.69 -8.13
C PHE A 54 -3.76 11.00 -7.82
N LYS A 55 -2.50 11.22 -8.24
CA LYS A 55 -1.74 12.47 -7.99
C LYS A 55 -2.50 13.77 -8.28
N GLY A 56 -3.36 13.77 -9.30
CA GLY A 56 -4.14 14.94 -9.72
C GLY A 56 -5.60 14.96 -9.27
N TRP A 57 -6.03 14.04 -8.41
CA TRP A 57 -7.41 13.98 -7.96
C TRP A 57 -7.59 14.72 -6.62
N ASP A 58 -8.45 15.74 -6.56
CA ASP A 58 -8.57 16.63 -5.39
C ASP A 58 -8.93 15.95 -4.06
N HIS A 59 -9.42 14.71 -4.10
CA HIS A 59 -9.77 13.94 -2.90
C HIS A 59 -8.73 12.86 -2.55
N ASN A 60 -7.56 12.88 -3.19
CA ASN A 60 -6.45 12.00 -2.86
C ASN A 60 -5.65 12.54 -1.65
N GLY A 61 -4.99 11.63 -0.96
CA GLY A 61 -3.96 11.96 0.02
C GLY A 61 -2.92 10.86 0.06
N HIS A 62 -1.65 11.22 -0.01
CA HIS A 62 -0.52 10.31 0.12
C HIS A 62 0.38 10.80 1.26
N ILE A 63 0.64 9.91 2.21
CA ILE A 63 1.50 10.17 3.36
C ILE A 63 2.58 9.11 3.37
N THR A 64 3.83 9.54 3.40
CA THR A 64 4.98 8.65 3.61
C THR A 64 5.37 8.70 5.08
N LEU A 65 5.27 7.55 5.76
CA LEU A 65 5.77 7.41 7.13
C LEU A 65 7.27 7.09 7.07
N VAL A 66 8.10 7.99 7.58
CA VAL A 66 9.56 7.88 7.51
C VAL A 66 10.11 6.91 8.57
N ARG A 67 9.37 6.70 9.66
CA ARG A 67 9.76 5.84 10.77
C ARG A 67 8.57 5.05 11.28
N GLY A 68 8.78 3.76 11.51
CA GLY A 68 7.84 2.92 12.25
C GLY A 68 8.17 2.96 13.74
N GLU A 69 7.14 3.09 14.57
CA GLU A 69 7.26 2.82 16.00
C GLU A 69 7.06 1.32 16.20
N ARG A 70 8.13 0.62 16.60
CA ARG A 70 8.13 -0.81 16.83
C ARG A 70 8.34 -1.10 18.31
N SER A 71 7.78 -2.21 18.78
CA SER A 71 8.04 -2.67 20.13
C SER A 71 9.45 -3.28 20.21
N ARG A 72 10.01 -3.35 21.43
CA ARG A 72 11.29 -4.04 21.67
C ARG A 72 11.33 -5.46 21.11
N LEU A 73 10.18 -6.17 21.11
CA LEU A 73 10.07 -7.51 20.54
C LEU A 73 10.18 -7.48 19.01
N ALA A 74 9.48 -6.55 18.36
CA ALA A 74 9.46 -6.44 16.90
C ALA A 74 10.83 -6.00 16.35
N ASP A 75 11.54 -5.11 17.05
CA ASP A 75 12.91 -4.73 16.68
C ASP A 75 13.86 -5.92 16.79
N TYR A 76 13.83 -6.63 17.93
CA TYR A 76 14.66 -7.82 18.11
C TYR A 76 14.40 -8.90 17.05
N ALA A 77 13.12 -9.14 16.72
CA ALA A 77 12.75 -10.10 15.70
C ALA A 77 13.27 -9.73 14.31
N ALA A 78 13.20 -8.45 13.92
CA ALA A 78 13.65 -7.98 12.60
C ALA A 78 15.18 -8.06 12.42
N GLU A 79 15.96 -8.02 13.49
CA GLU A 79 17.43 -8.19 13.43
C GLU A 79 17.86 -9.66 13.46
N THR A 80 17.04 -10.53 14.08
CA THR A 80 17.42 -11.92 14.37
C THR A 80 16.86 -12.93 13.38
N LEU A 81 15.72 -12.64 12.75
CA LEU A 81 15.03 -13.50 11.77
C LEU A 81 15.25 -12.97 10.34
#